data_AF-A0AA90QIR3-F1
#
_entry.id   AF-A0AA90QIR3-F1
#
_cell.length_a   1.000
_cell.length_b   1.000
_cell.length_c   1.000
_cell.angle_alpha   90.00
_cell.angle_beta   90.00
_cell.angle_gamma   90.00
#
_symmetry.space_group_name_H-M   'P 1'
#
loop_
_entity.id
_entity.type
_entity.pdbx_description
1 polymer ?
#
loop_
_entity_poly.entity_id
_entity_poly.type
_entity_poly.pdbx_seq_one_letter_code
_entity_poly.pdbx_strand_id
1 'polypeptide(L)'
;MTYTNIKELTTAILFVPLLAFAAAPDTKTSIETRHGRVDVSAEADATHLLVAGKKIATISAGGASLFRITSMAEREYIVVQGSRPGLHCQYAYRLLALSDSAPKVSKEFGECLDLGGAGMAGAEPVVHLNSRVDPEAGVETYQWQGDDVILVFESPTLCGAAGFLAQKNAAPVSAPRDRRVKGPGRLQFLSAPDAGCAMPGVFVVGGDSVTTSLASGAFVYANYTNPKNGRKVQGWVPRERLSDL
;
A
#
# COMPACT_ATOMS: atom_id res chain seq x y z
N MET A 1 -52.73 7.50 -64.23
CA MET A 1 -53.22 7.72 -62.85
C MET A 1 -52.43 6.83 -61.91
N THR A 2 -51.55 7.48 -61.14
CA THR A 2 -50.98 7.10 -59.82
C THR A 2 -50.69 5.63 -59.53
N TYR A 3 -49.40 5.26 -59.58
CA TYR A 3 -48.84 4.17 -58.78
C TYR A 3 -47.83 4.74 -57.78
N THR A 4 -48.12 4.51 -56.51
CA THR A 4 -47.41 4.97 -55.32
C THR A 4 -46.14 4.16 -55.11
N ASN A 5 -44.97 4.81 -55.02
CA ASN A 5 -43.70 4.18 -54.66
C ASN A 5 -43.58 4.04 -53.13
N ILE A 6 -43.39 2.81 -52.65
CA ILE A 6 -43.03 2.48 -51.27
C ILE A 6 -41.53 2.76 -51.13
N LYS A 7 -41.17 3.73 -50.28
CA LYS A 7 -39.76 4.00 -49.91
C LYS A 7 -39.35 3.13 -48.72
N GLU A 8 -38.16 2.57 -48.85
CA GLU A 8 -37.47 1.67 -47.93
C GLU A 8 -37.33 2.23 -46.51
N LEU A 9 -37.54 1.36 -45.52
CA LEU A 9 -37.19 1.59 -44.12
C LEU A 9 -35.68 1.35 -43.94
N THR A 10 -34.96 2.42 -43.64
CA THR A 10 -33.53 2.39 -43.31
C THR A 10 -33.35 1.96 -41.85
N THR A 11 -32.82 0.76 -41.62
CA THR A 11 -32.44 0.25 -40.31
C THR A 11 -31.17 0.95 -39.81
N ALA A 12 -31.30 1.85 -38.84
CA ALA A 12 -30.15 2.45 -38.15
C ALA A 12 -29.79 1.60 -36.92
N ILE A 13 -28.74 0.78 -37.04
CA ILE A 13 -28.13 0.07 -35.91
C ILE A 13 -27.22 1.06 -35.18
N LEU A 14 -27.68 1.57 -34.04
CA LEU A 14 -26.87 2.37 -33.11
C LEU A 14 -25.87 1.45 -32.40
N PHE A 15 -24.64 1.44 -32.88
CA PHE A 15 -23.49 0.94 -32.12
C PHE A 15 -23.21 1.90 -30.97
N VAL A 16 -23.63 1.54 -29.75
CA VAL A 16 -23.22 2.23 -28.53
C VAL A 16 -21.88 1.66 -28.11
N PRO A 17 -20.76 2.42 -28.16
CA PRO A 17 -19.51 1.94 -27.61
C PRO A 17 -19.63 1.95 -26.08
N LEU A 18 -19.59 0.77 -25.47
CA LEU A 18 -19.35 0.63 -24.04
C LEU A 18 -17.92 1.14 -23.74
N LEU A 19 -17.81 2.42 -23.41
CA LEU A 19 -16.61 2.99 -22.77
C LEU A 19 -16.60 2.53 -21.31
N ALA A 20 -16.11 1.32 -21.07
CA ALA A 20 -15.67 0.89 -19.75
C ALA A 20 -14.31 1.54 -19.46
N PHE A 21 -14.31 2.75 -18.89
CA PHE A 21 -13.11 3.31 -18.28
C PHE A 21 -12.85 2.55 -16.97
N ALA A 22 -12.06 1.48 -17.04
CA ALA A 22 -11.29 1.04 -15.89
C ALA A 22 -10.26 2.13 -15.61
N ALA A 23 -10.40 2.85 -14.49
CA ALA A 23 -9.39 3.82 -14.07
C ALA A 23 -8.10 3.05 -13.78
N ALA A 24 -7.06 3.26 -14.62
CA ALA A 24 -5.71 2.84 -14.30
C ALA A 24 -5.28 3.53 -12.98
N PRO A 25 -4.45 2.89 -12.13
CA PRO A 25 -3.89 3.57 -10.98
C PRO A 25 -3.19 4.84 -11.44
N ASP A 26 -3.47 5.95 -10.77
CA ASP A 26 -3.02 7.30 -11.09
C ASP A 26 -1.48 7.34 -11.05
N THR A 27 -0.80 7.06 -12.17
CA THR A 27 0.66 7.05 -12.27
C THR A 27 1.15 8.48 -12.27
N LYS A 28 1.59 8.95 -11.09
CA LYS A 28 2.08 10.32 -10.94
C LYS A 28 3.54 10.39 -11.33
N THR A 29 3.86 11.27 -12.28
CA THR A 29 5.25 11.66 -12.58
C THR A 29 5.73 12.82 -11.72
N SER A 30 4.83 13.37 -10.89
CA SER A 30 5.12 14.49 -9.99
C SER A 30 4.36 14.36 -8.67
N ILE A 31 5.02 14.72 -7.57
CA ILE A 31 4.44 14.79 -6.23
C ILE A 31 4.91 16.07 -5.53
N GLU A 32 3.97 16.91 -5.07
CA GLU A 32 4.27 18.08 -4.23
C GLU A 32 4.54 17.65 -2.78
N THR A 33 5.67 18.04 -2.20
CA THR A 33 6.06 17.68 -0.83
C THR A 33 6.38 18.93 -0.02
N ARG A 34 6.49 18.80 1.32
CA ARG A 34 6.91 19.94 2.15
C ARG A 34 8.37 20.36 1.89
N HIS A 35 9.16 19.45 1.31
CA HIS A 35 10.56 19.65 0.98
C HIS A 35 10.76 20.05 -0.51
N GLY A 36 9.68 20.44 -1.19
CA GLY A 36 9.67 20.82 -2.58
C GLY A 36 9.07 19.76 -3.51
N ARG A 37 8.84 20.16 -4.74
CA ARG A 37 8.26 19.29 -5.77
C ARG A 37 9.24 18.18 -6.16
N VAL A 38 8.75 16.95 -6.22
CA VAL A 38 9.48 15.79 -6.75
C VAL A 38 8.95 15.50 -8.14
N ASP A 39 9.83 15.48 -9.13
CA ASP A 39 9.48 15.29 -10.54
C ASP A 39 10.31 14.19 -11.19
N VAL A 40 9.71 13.55 -12.18
CA VAL A 40 10.37 12.67 -13.13
C VAL A 40 10.45 13.39 -14.48
N SER A 41 11.66 13.59 -14.99
CA SER A 41 11.91 14.12 -16.33
C SER A 41 12.49 13.02 -17.22
N ALA A 42 11.78 12.65 -18.28
CA ALA A 42 12.27 11.71 -19.27
C ALA A 42 12.97 12.46 -20.41
N GLU A 43 14.22 12.09 -20.68
CA GLU A 43 15.00 12.46 -21.86
C GLU A 43 15.11 11.24 -22.80
N ALA A 44 15.75 11.39 -23.96
CA ALA A 44 15.76 10.36 -25.00
C ALA A 44 16.41 9.03 -24.56
N ASP A 45 17.38 9.07 -23.63
CA ASP A 45 18.17 7.94 -23.18
C ASP A 45 18.16 7.76 -21.64
N ALA A 46 17.61 8.72 -20.90
CA ALA A 46 17.66 8.73 -19.45
C ALA A 46 16.40 9.34 -18.84
N THR A 47 15.98 8.75 -17.72
CA THR A 47 14.96 9.34 -16.84
C THR A 47 15.63 9.89 -15.60
N HIS A 48 15.41 11.16 -15.31
CA HIS A 48 15.97 11.87 -14.17
C HIS A 48 14.92 12.07 -13.09
N LEU A 49 15.33 11.83 -11.84
CA LEU A 49 14.57 12.17 -10.65
C LEU A 49 15.06 13.54 -10.15
N LEU A 50 14.14 14.48 -9.99
CA LEU A 50 14.41 15.83 -9.54
C LEU A 50 13.68 16.13 -8.24
N VAL A 51 14.32 16.92 -7.37
CA VAL A 51 13.70 17.49 -6.17
C VAL A 51 13.95 18.99 -6.18
N ALA A 52 12.88 19.78 -6.10
CA ALA A 52 12.92 21.23 -6.24
C ALA A 52 13.69 21.69 -7.50
N GLY A 53 13.47 21.00 -8.63
CA GLY A 53 14.15 21.27 -9.90
C GLY A 53 15.60 20.82 -9.99
N LYS A 54 16.21 20.28 -8.91
CA LYS A 54 17.58 19.77 -8.91
C LYS A 54 17.58 18.27 -9.17
N LYS A 55 18.36 17.81 -10.16
CA LYS A 55 18.60 16.38 -10.41
C LYS A 55 19.27 15.73 -9.20
N ILE A 56 18.67 14.66 -8.68
CA ILE A 56 19.20 13.88 -7.56
C ILE A 56 19.61 12.46 -7.95
N ALA A 57 18.99 11.88 -8.98
CA ALA A 57 19.34 10.55 -9.49
C ALA A 57 18.94 10.37 -10.96
N THR A 58 19.56 9.38 -11.61
CA THR A 58 19.11 8.82 -12.88
C THR A 58 18.51 7.44 -12.60
N ILE A 59 17.34 7.14 -13.16
CA ILE A 59 16.56 5.93 -12.86
C ILE A 59 16.79 4.86 -13.95
N SER A 60 16.21 5.05 -15.13
CA SER A 60 16.27 4.12 -16.26
C SER A 60 15.83 4.82 -17.56
N ALA A 61 15.93 4.15 -18.71
CA ALA A 61 15.52 4.73 -20.01
C ALA A 61 14.00 4.68 -20.27
N GLY A 62 13.21 3.89 -19.52
CA GLY A 62 11.80 3.62 -19.83
C GLY A 62 10.76 4.56 -19.19
N GLY A 63 11.20 5.61 -18.48
CA GLY A 63 10.34 6.46 -17.65
C GLY A 63 10.28 6.01 -16.19
N ALA A 64 9.56 6.76 -15.35
CA ALA A 64 9.33 6.38 -13.95
C ALA A 64 7.99 6.92 -13.42
N SER A 65 7.45 6.19 -12.44
CA SER A 65 6.25 6.56 -11.67
C SER A 65 6.60 6.78 -10.21
N LEU A 66 5.92 7.71 -9.55
CA LEU A 66 6.12 8.07 -8.15
C LEU A 66 4.92 7.66 -7.30
N PHE A 67 5.18 7.00 -6.17
CA PHE A 67 4.16 6.62 -5.20
C PHE A 67 4.53 7.12 -3.81
N ARG A 68 3.68 7.98 -3.23
CA ARG A 68 3.88 8.49 -1.87
C ARG A 68 3.67 7.39 -0.84
N ILE A 69 4.57 7.29 0.12
CA ILE A 69 4.34 6.56 1.37
C ILE A 69 3.84 7.55 2.40
N THR A 70 2.60 7.35 2.88
CA THR A 70 2.03 8.17 3.94
C THR A 70 2.77 7.91 5.25
N SER A 71 3.42 8.94 5.78
CA SER A 71 4.18 8.90 7.03
C SER A 71 3.65 9.99 7.97
N MET A 72 3.55 9.66 9.26
CA MET A 72 3.28 10.64 10.33
C MET A 72 4.58 11.27 10.87
N ALA A 73 5.74 10.84 10.38
CA ALA A 73 7.03 11.36 10.78
C ALA A 73 7.36 12.65 10.01
N GLU A 74 8.36 13.38 10.51
CA GLU A 74 8.91 14.56 9.82
C GLU A 74 9.51 14.23 8.44
N ARG A 75 9.95 12.98 8.24
CA ARG A 75 10.48 12.51 6.96
C ARG A 75 9.36 12.01 6.04
N GLU A 76 9.42 12.44 4.79
CA GLU A 76 8.56 11.93 3.72
C GLU A 76 9.31 10.90 2.88
N TYR A 77 8.60 9.84 2.48
CA TYR A 77 9.16 8.77 1.65
C TYR A 77 8.36 8.58 0.37
N ILE A 78 9.05 8.33 -0.74
CA ILE A 78 8.45 8.09 -2.05
C ILE A 78 9.08 6.84 -2.66
N VAL A 79 8.25 5.93 -3.14
CA VAL A 79 8.68 4.83 -4.02
C VAL A 79 8.82 5.38 -5.43
N VAL A 80 9.99 5.19 -6.01
CA VAL A 80 10.30 5.51 -7.41
C VAL A 80 10.32 4.19 -8.17
N GLN A 81 9.31 3.96 -9.01
CA GLN A 81 9.22 2.80 -9.89
C GLN A 81 9.79 3.19 -11.25
N GLY A 82 10.99 2.71 -11.57
CA GLY A 82 11.61 2.89 -12.87
C GLY A 82 11.13 1.85 -13.86
N SER A 83 10.67 2.29 -15.03
CA SER A 83 10.30 1.40 -16.14
C SER A 83 11.55 1.00 -16.93
N ARG A 84 11.62 -0.27 -17.33
CA ARG A 84 12.70 -0.83 -18.14
C ARG A 84 12.16 -1.26 -19.51
N PRO A 85 12.91 -1.01 -20.59
CA PRO A 85 12.57 -1.57 -21.90
C PRO A 85 12.78 -3.09 -21.87
N GLY A 86 11.73 -3.86 -22.13
CA GLY A 86 11.79 -5.33 -22.17
C GLY A 86 10.43 -5.97 -21.89
N LEU A 87 10.20 -7.17 -22.44
CA LEU A 87 8.92 -7.88 -22.32
C LEU A 87 8.75 -8.63 -20.99
N HIS A 88 9.85 -8.91 -20.27
CA HIS A 88 9.84 -9.78 -19.09
C HIS A 88 10.10 -9.06 -17.77
N CYS A 89 10.92 -8.01 -17.79
CA CYS A 89 11.29 -7.25 -16.61
C CYS A 89 10.93 -5.79 -16.81
N GLN A 90 9.77 -5.40 -16.31
CA GLN A 90 9.20 -4.08 -16.59
C GLN A 90 9.67 -3.02 -15.60
N TYR A 91 9.98 -3.41 -14.36
CA TYR A 91 10.21 -2.46 -13.28
C TYR A 91 11.43 -2.81 -12.42
N ALA A 92 12.02 -1.75 -11.86
CA ALA A 92 12.91 -1.79 -10.73
C ALA A 92 12.61 -0.59 -9.82
N TYR A 93 12.96 -0.69 -8.54
CA TYR A 93 12.49 0.27 -7.54
C TYR A 93 13.66 0.96 -6.84
N ARG A 94 13.40 2.20 -6.42
CA ARG A 94 14.22 2.96 -5.47
C ARG A 94 13.32 3.60 -4.45
N LEU A 95 13.84 3.85 -3.26
CA LEU A 95 13.21 4.69 -2.26
C LEU A 95 13.90 6.05 -2.24
N LEU A 96 13.09 7.10 -2.20
CA LEU A 96 13.50 8.48 -1.97
C LEU A 96 13.06 8.88 -0.56
N ALA A 97 14.01 9.35 0.24
CA ALA A 97 13.76 9.96 1.54
C ALA A 97 13.99 11.47 1.48
N LEU A 98 13.01 12.23 1.96
CA LEU A 98 13.01 13.69 2.02
C LEU A 98 12.98 14.15 3.48
N SER A 99 13.74 15.20 3.75
CA SER A 99 13.85 15.85 5.06
C SER A 99 14.40 17.26 4.87
N ASP A 100 14.68 17.97 5.96
CA ASP A 100 15.40 19.26 5.92
C ASP A 100 16.87 19.12 5.51
N SER A 101 17.40 17.89 5.50
CA SER A 101 18.71 17.56 4.96
C SER A 101 18.61 17.17 3.47
N ALA A 102 19.77 17.04 2.82
CA ALA A 102 19.83 16.63 1.42
C ALA A 102 19.02 15.34 1.14
N PRO A 103 18.24 15.28 0.04
CA PRO A 103 17.50 14.07 -0.33
C PRO A 103 18.40 12.85 -0.43
N LYS A 104 17.93 11.71 0.07
CA LYS A 104 18.61 10.42 -0.05
C LYS A 104 17.85 9.50 -0.99
N VAL A 105 18.56 8.83 -1.90
CA VAL A 105 18.00 7.83 -2.82
C VAL A 105 18.69 6.50 -2.56
N SER A 106 17.91 5.44 -2.41
CA SER A 106 18.46 4.10 -2.22
C SER A 106 19.14 3.57 -3.49
N LYS A 107 19.90 2.49 -3.32
CA LYS A 107 20.20 1.59 -4.44
C LYS A 107 18.91 1.02 -5.04
N GLU A 108 19.04 0.51 -6.25
CA GLU A 108 17.95 -0.17 -6.92
C GLU A 108 17.68 -1.53 -6.27
N PHE A 109 16.41 -1.93 -6.21
CA PHE A 109 15.96 -3.21 -5.66
C PHE A 109 14.70 -3.72 -6.36
N GLY A 110 14.33 -4.97 -6.07
CA GLY A 110 13.05 -5.53 -6.49
C GLY A 110 12.89 -5.68 -8.00
N GLU A 111 13.97 -6.07 -8.68
CA GLU A 111 13.96 -6.23 -10.13
C GLU A 111 12.91 -7.24 -10.57
N CYS A 112 12.15 -6.88 -11.60
CA CYS A 112 11.16 -7.74 -12.26
C CYS A 112 9.95 -8.11 -11.37
N LEU A 113 9.67 -7.31 -10.35
CA LEU A 113 8.47 -7.44 -9.51
C LEU A 113 7.50 -6.27 -9.74
N ASP A 114 6.23 -6.49 -9.41
CA ASP A 114 5.19 -5.47 -9.40
C ASP A 114 5.03 -4.88 -8.00
N LEU A 115 4.69 -3.60 -7.92
CA LEU A 115 4.38 -2.93 -6.65
C LEU A 115 3.07 -3.48 -6.07
N GLY A 116 3.18 -4.27 -5.01
CA GLY A 116 2.04 -4.79 -4.26
C GLY A 116 1.49 -3.81 -3.23
N GLY A 117 2.34 -2.93 -2.70
CA GLY A 117 1.96 -1.87 -1.77
C GLY A 117 3.17 -1.24 -1.10
N ALA A 118 2.97 -0.10 -0.44
CA ALA A 118 4.02 0.53 0.36
C ALA A 118 3.41 1.24 1.56
N GLY A 119 4.18 1.34 2.65
CA GLY A 119 3.68 1.86 3.91
C GLY A 119 4.81 2.12 4.90
N MET A 120 4.43 2.33 6.15
CA MET A 120 5.36 2.45 7.26
C MET A 120 5.24 1.22 8.16
N ALA A 121 6.37 0.70 8.62
CA ALA A 121 6.41 -0.27 9.69
C ALA A 121 7.21 0.34 10.85
N GLY A 122 6.50 0.92 11.83
CA GLY A 122 7.12 1.78 12.83
C GLY A 122 7.61 3.09 12.19
N ALA A 123 8.89 3.41 12.38
CA ALA A 123 9.51 4.62 11.81
C ALA A 123 10.11 4.41 10.41
N GLU A 124 10.18 3.16 9.93
CA GLU A 124 10.87 2.81 8.70
C GLU A 124 9.89 2.57 7.55
N PRO A 125 10.20 3.04 6.32
CA PRO A 125 9.39 2.76 5.15
C PRO A 125 9.56 1.30 4.70
N VAL A 126 8.46 0.72 4.24
CA VAL A 126 8.41 -0.65 3.71
C VAL A 126 7.74 -0.68 2.35
N VAL A 127 8.25 -1.52 1.47
CA VAL A 127 7.74 -1.74 0.12
C VAL A 127 7.49 -3.23 -0.06
N HIS A 128 6.28 -3.56 -0.49
CA HIS A 128 5.85 -4.91 -0.79
C HIS A 128 5.81 -5.09 -2.30
N LEU A 129 6.52 -6.11 -2.77
CA LEU A 129 6.66 -6.43 -4.18
C LEU A 129 6.17 -7.86 -4.43
N ASN A 130 5.46 -8.04 -5.54
CA ASN A 130 4.86 -9.32 -5.91
C ASN A 130 5.38 -9.77 -7.27
N SER A 131 5.54 -11.08 -7.46
CA SER A 131 5.84 -11.61 -8.78
C SER A 131 4.60 -11.56 -9.66
N ARG A 132 4.73 -10.93 -10.84
CA ARG A 132 3.69 -10.98 -11.89
C ARG A 132 3.57 -12.37 -12.50
N VAL A 133 4.72 -13.02 -12.68
CA VAL A 133 4.88 -14.27 -13.43
C VAL A 133 4.39 -15.44 -12.58
N ASP A 134 4.63 -15.38 -11.28
CA ASP A 134 4.25 -16.39 -10.31
C ASP A 134 3.59 -15.75 -9.08
N PRO A 135 2.27 -15.50 -9.12
CA PRO A 135 1.56 -14.94 -7.97
C PRO A 135 1.59 -15.84 -6.72
N GLU A 136 1.93 -17.13 -6.85
CA GLU A 136 2.07 -18.05 -5.72
C GLU A 136 3.43 -17.92 -5.02
N ALA A 137 4.42 -17.29 -5.67
CA ALA A 137 5.71 -16.94 -5.04
C ALA A 137 5.55 -15.98 -3.85
N GLY A 138 4.39 -15.34 -3.71
CA GLY A 138 4.05 -14.51 -2.57
C GLY A 138 4.53 -13.07 -2.71
N VAL A 139 4.84 -12.47 -1.57
CA VAL A 139 5.11 -11.05 -1.35
C VAL A 139 6.49 -10.91 -0.73
N GLU A 140 7.41 -10.36 -1.50
CA GLU A 140 8.70 -9.91 -1.01
C GLU A 140 8.55 -8.55 -0.33
N THR A 141 9.15 -8.40 0.85
CA THR A 141 9.10 -7.15 1.59
C THR A 141 10.47 -6.55 1.81
N TYR A 142 10.61 -5.33 1.35
CA TYR A 142 11.82 -4.54 1.43
C TYR A 142 11.65 -3.44 2.46
N GLN A 143 12.68 -3.22 3.28
CA GLN A 143 12.70 -2.19 4.31
C GLN A 143 13.99 -1.37 4.18
N TRP A 144 13.86 -0.04 4.33
CA TRP A 144 15.04 0.81 4.45
C TRP A 144 15.74 0.52 5.79
N GLN A 145 17.01 0.16 5.75
CA GLN A 145 17.83 -0.06 6.93
C GLN A 145 19.20 0.62 6.77
N GLY A 146 19.44 1.65 7.57
CA GLY A 146 20.67 2.44 7.47
C GLY A 146 20.75 3.21 6.16
N ASP A 147 21.73 2.90 5.31
CA ASP A 147 21.91 3.53 3.99
C ASP A 147 21.49 2.61 2.83
N ASP A 148 20.87 1.45 3.12
CA ASP A 148 20.43 0.50 2.08
C ASP A 148 18.97 0.08 2.24
N VAL A 149 18.44 -0.59 1.22
CA VAL A 149 17.13 -1.23 1.23
C VAL A 149 17.34 -2.73 1.13
N ILE A 150 16.86 -3.47 2.13
CA ILE A 150 17.07 -4.92 2.22
C ILE A 150 15.76 -5.69 2.16
N LEU A 151 15.78 -6.89 1.57
CA LEU A 151 14.70 -7.86 1.69
C LEU A 151 14.67 -8.36 3.14
N VAL A 152 13.56 -8.12 3.85
CA VAL A 152 13.40 -8.46 5.27
C VAL A 152 12.47 -9.64 5.53
N PHE A 153 11.58 -9.94 4.59
CA PHE A 153 10.56 -10.96 4.79
C PHE A 153 9.89 -11.36 3.47
N GLU A 154 9.56 -12.64 3.34
CA GLU A 154 8.70 -13.17 2.29
C GLU A 154 7.41 -13.71 2.92
N SER A 155 6.27 -13.43 2.30
CA SER A 155 4.96 -13.86 2.80
C SER A 155 4.06 -14.38 1.70
N PRO A 156 3.20 -15.38 1.95
CA PRO A 156 2.22 -15.81 0.96
C PRO A 156 1.20 -14.73 0.56
N THR A 157 0.99 -13.70 1.39
CA THR A 157 0.00 -12.65 1.13
C THR A 157 0.48 -11.28 1.60
N LEU A 158 -0.03 -10.22 0.97
CA LEU A 158 0.27 -8.84 1.35
C LEU A 158 -0.13 -8.53 2.80
N CYS A 159 -1.32 -8.97 3.20
CA CYS A 159 -1.78 -8.82 4.59
C CYS A 159 -0.92 -9.62 5.58
N GLY A 160 -0.40 -10.78 5.18
CA GLY A 160 0.55 -11.54 5.99
C GLY A 160 1.86 -10.78 6.21
N ALA A 161 2.44 -10.24 5.13
CA ALA A 161 3.65 -9.42 5.18
C ALA A 161 3.46 -8.16 6.06
N ALA A 162 2.40 -7.39 5.79
CA ALA A 162 2.08 -6.19 6.55
C ALA A 162 1.79 -6.49 8.03
N GLY A 163 1.08 -7.58 8.32
CA GLY A 163 0.76 -8.01 9.68
C GLY A 163 1.98 -8.44 10.49
N PHE A 164 2.95 -9.13 9.87
CA PHE A 164 4.21 -9.50 10.50
C PHE A 164 5.04 -8.28 10.87
N LEU A 165 5.26 -7.37 9.92
CA LEU A 165 6.05 -6.17 10.14
C LEU A 165 5.40 -5.20 11.13
N ALA A 166 4.07 -5.06 11.07
CA ALA A 166 3.34 -4.25 12.03
C ALA A 166 3.58 -4.76 13.46
N GLN A 167 3.61 -6.07 13.69
CA GLN A 167 3.89 -6.61 15.02
C GLN A 167 5.35 -6.41 15.43
N LYS A 168 6.30 -6.63 14.51
CA LYS A 168 7.74 -6.46 14.77
C LYS A 168 8.11 -5.03 15.15
N ASN A 169 7.47 -4.04 14.52
CA ASN A 169 7.84 -2.63 14.65
C ASN A 169 6.85 -1.83 15.53
N ALA A 170 5.82 -2.47 16.08
CA ALA A 170 4.85 -1.81 16.95
C ALA A 170 5.42 -1.52 18.34
N ALA A 171 4.92 -0.43 18.93
CA ALA A 171 5.24 -0.08 20.30
C ALA A 171 4.39 -0.91 21.28
N PRO A 172 4.93 -1.30 22.45
CA PRO A 172 4.13 -1.94 23.49
C PRO A 172 3.08 -0.97 24.05
N VAL A 173 1.90 -1.50 24.36
CA VAL A 173 0.81 -0.73 25.00
C VAL A 173 1.09 -0.60 26.51
N SER A 174 1.05 0.63 27.01
CA SER A 174 1.12 0.94 28.45
C SER A 174 -0.16 0.51 29.16
N ALA A 175 -0.08 0.27 30.47
CA ALA A 175 -1.26 -0.04 31.27
C ALA A 175 -2.28 1.13 31.28
N PRO A 176 -3.59 0.86 31.45
CA PRO A 176 -4.20 -0.48 31.49
C PRO A 176 -4.09 -1.17 30.12
N ARG A 177 -4.12 -2.50 30.06
CA ARG A 177 -4.10 -3.26 28.78
C ARG A 177 -5.45 -3.85 28.41
N ASP A 178 -6.27 -4.10 29.42
CA ASP A 178 -7.62 -4.58 29.22
C ASP A 178 -8.53 -3.43 28.76
N ARG A 179 -9.34 -3.70 27.74
CA ARG A 179 -10.20 -2.73 27.07
C ARG A 179 -11.56 -3.33 26.82
N ARG A 180 -12.58 -2.47 26.78
CA ARG A 180 -13.93 -2.84 26.38
C ARG A 180 -14.18 -2.43 24.94
N VAL A 181 -14.83 -3.32 24.17
CA VAL A 181 -15.32 -3.02 22.84
C VAL A 181 -16.52 -2.08 22.94
N LYS A 182 -16.49 -0.97 22.22
CA LYS A 182 -17.56 0.03 22.19
C LYS A 182 -18.13 0.27 20.78
N GLY A 183 -19.26 0.95 20.75
CA GLY A 183 -20.01 1.27 19.54
C GLY A 183 -20.87 0.11 19.03
N PRO A 184 -21.75 0.37 18.05
CA PRO A 184 -22.66 -0.63 17.51
C PRO A 184 -21.94 -1.65 16.61
N GLY A 185 -22.60 -2.79 16.39
CA GLY A 185 -22.18 -3.80 15.43
C GLY A 185 -20.95 -4.62 15.86
N ARG A 186 -20.41 -5.37 14.90
CA ARG A 186 -19.25 -6.25 15.08
C ARG A 186 -17.96 -5.44 14.97
N LEU A 187 -17.01 -5.71 15.85
CA LEU A 187 -15.62 -5.27 15.73
C LEU A 187 -14.83 -6.40 15.07
N GLN A 188 -14.49 -6.19 13.80
CA GLN A 188 -13.76 -7.12 12.97
C GLN A 188 -12.29 -7.18 13.38
N PHE A 189 -11.74 -8.39 13.54
CA PHE A 189 -10.30 -8.58 13.67
C PHE A 189 -9.64 -8.55 12.28
N LEU A 190 -8.45 -7.96 12.23
CA LEU A 190 -7.67 -7.77 11.01
C LEU A 190 -6.32 -8.49 11.16
N SER A 191 -5.83 -9.09 10.07
CA SER A 191 -4.50 -9.75 10.06
C SER A 191 -3.35 -8.75 9.98
N ALA A 192 -3.61 -7.54 9.49
CA ALA A 192 -2.73 -6.37 9.48
C ALA A 192 -3.49 -5.12 9.94
N PRO A 193 -2.83 -4.02 10.33
CA PRO A 193 -3.49 -2.76 10.70
C PRO A 193 -4.03 -1.99 9.47
N ASP A 194 -4.86 -2.67 8.68
CA ASP A 194 -5.49 -2.17 7.46
C ASP A 194 -6.89 -2.78 7.31
N ALA A 195 -7.88 -1.95 6.97
CA ALA A 195 -9.28 -2.38 6.86
C ALA A 195 -9.52 -3.42 5.74
N GLY A 196 -8.68 -3.44 4.70
CA GLY A 196 -8.69 -4.45 3.65
C GLY A 196 -8.17 -5.82 4.11
N CYS A 197 -7.53 -5.90 5.27
CA CYS A 197 -6.99 -7.14 5.83
C CYS A 197 -7.93 -7.81 6.85
N ALA A 198 -9.24 -7.75 6.60
CA ALA A 198 -10.24 -8.38 7.47
C ALA A 198 -10.09 -9.90 7.51
N MET A 199 -10.12 -10.48 8.72
CA MET A 199 -10.11 -11.92 8.94
C MET A 199 -11.53 -12.50 8.86
N PRO A 200 -11.91 -13.21 7.78
CA PRO A 200 -13.31 -13.57 7.55
C PRO A 200 -13.94 -14.33 8.74
N GLY A 201 -15.09 -13.84 9.22
CA GLY A 201 -15.84 -14.47 10.32
C GLY A 201 -15.23 -14.30 11.71
N VAL A 202 -14.15 -13.53 11.87
CA VAL A 202 -13.47 -13.32 13.15
C VAL A 202 -13.78 -11.92 13.70
N PHE A 203 -14.67 -11.85 14.69
CA PHE A 203 -15.08 -10.58 15.28
C PHE A 203 -15.49 -10.74 16.75
N VAL A 204 -15.56 -9.62 17.45
CA VAL A 204 -16.17 -9.45 18.78
C VAL A 204 -17.30 -8.43 18.69
N VAL A 205 -18.12 -8.31 19.74
CA VAL A 205 -19.26 -7.39 19.78
C VAL A 205 -19.12 -6.35 20.89
N GLY A 206 -19.94 -5.30 20.82
CA GLY A 206 -20.00 -4.28 21.86
C GLY A 206 -20.20 -4.89 23.25
N GLY A 207 -19.38 -4.47 24.21
CA GLY A 207 -19.37 -5.00 25.57
C GLY A 207 -18.33 -6.09 25.84
N ASP A 208 -17.81 -6.78 24.81
CA ASP A 208 -16.74 -7.77 24.99
C ASP A 208 -15.47 -7.11 25.57
N SER A 209 -14.72 -7.87 26.37
CA SER A 209 -13.42 -7.46 26.91
C SER A 209 -12.29 -8.06 26.08
N VAL A 210 -11.29 -7.25 25.75
CA VAL A 210 -10.07 -7.67 25.04
C VAL A 210 -8.83 -7.21 25.79
N THR A 211 -7.72 -7.92 25.64
CA THR A 211 -6.41 -7.50 26.17
C THR A 211 -5.52 -7.05 25.03
N THR A 212 -5.00 -5.82 25.12
CA THR A 212 -4.14 -5.22 24.10
C THR A 212 -2.66 -5.33 24.47
N SER A 213 -1.79 -5.53 23.47
CA SER A 213 -0.35 -5.71 23.71
C SER A 213 0.54 -4.75 22.91
N LEU A 214 0.19 -4.48 21.65
CA LEU A 214 0.98 -3.69 20.72
C LEU A 214 0.12 -2.59 20.08
N ALA A 215 0.74 -1.46 19.75
CA ALA A 215 0.11 -0.34 19.06
C ALA A 215 0.85 0.00 17.77
N SER A 216 0.11 0.18 16.68
CA SER A 216 0.59 0.65 15.39
C SER A 216 -0.40 1.68 14.84
N GLY A 217 -0.04 2.96 14.92
CA GLY A 217 -0.91 4.07 14.51
C GLY A 217 -2.30 4.02 15.17
N ALA A 218 -3.35 3.99 14.33
CA ALA A 218 -4.75 3.94 14.73
C ALA A 218 -5.22 2.55 15.20
N PHE A 219 -4.35 1.54 15.18
CA PHE A 219 -4.69 0.15 15.49
C PHE A 219 -3.93 -0.36 16.72
N VAL A 220 -4.52 -1.34 17.39
CA VAL A 220 -3.86 -2.13 18.46
C VAL A 220 -4.01 -3.61 18.19
N TYR A 221 -2.99 -4.37 18.58
CA TYR A 221 -3.03 -5.82 18.58
C TYR A 221 -3.78 -6.29 19.83
N ALA A 222 -4.94 -6.89 19.62
CA ALA A 222 -5.84 -7.34 20.66
C ALA A 222 -5.86 -8.87 20.72
N ASN A 223 -6.07 -9.38 21.92
CA ASN A 223 -6.31 -10.78 22.22
C ASN A 223 -7.69 -10.89 22.84
N TYR A 224 -8.49 -11.83 22.36
CA TYR A 224 -9.80 -12.13 22.90
C TYR A 224 -9.91 -13.62 23.20
N THR A 225 -10.49 -13.95 24.34
CA THR A 225 -10.89 -15.31 24.70
C THR A 225 -12.39 -15.31 24.88
N ASN A 226 -13.10 -16.10 24.08
CA ASN A 226 -14.54 -16.23 24.18
C ASN A 226 -14.91 -16.89 25.52
N PRO A 227 -15.67 -16.21 26.41
CA PRO A 227 -15.95 -16.72 27.74
C PRO A 227 -16.86 -17.96 27.74
N LYS A 228 -17.60 -18.22 26.65
CA LYS A 228 -18.53 -19.35 26.56
C LYS A 228 -17.86 -20.66 26.13
N ASN A 229 -16.84 -20.58 25.27
CA ASN A 229 -16.21 -21.78 24.68
C ASN A 229 -14.68 -21.79 24.74
N GLY A 230 -14.05 -20.77 25.34
CA GLY A 230 -12.60 -20.67 25.49
C GLY A 230 -11.83 -20.42 24.20
N ARG A 231 -12.48 -20.24 23.05
CA ARG A 231 -11.80 -19.97 21.77
C ARG A 231 -11.02 -18.67 21.85
N LYS A 232 -9.78 -18.72 21.41
CA LYS A 232 -8.87 -17.56 21.38
C LYS A 232 -8.73 -17.03 19.97
N VAL A 233 -8.64 -15.71 19.86
CA VAL A 233 -8.34 -14.98 18.63
C VAL A 233 -7.41 -13.84 18.97
N GLN A 234 -6.49 -13.56 18.05
CA GLN A 234 -5.58 -12.43 18.11
C GLN A 234 -5.55 -11.73 16.75
N GLY A 235 -5.32 -10.42 16.76
CA GLY A 235 -5.23 -9.62 15.55
C GLY A 235 -5.37 -8.13 15.83
N TRP A 236 -5.30 -7.33 14.77
CA TRP A 236 -5.41 -5.89 14.84
C TRP A 236 -6.88 -5.44 14.91
N VAL A 237 -7.16 -4.42 15.70
CA VAL A 237 -8.46 -3.75 15.76
C VAL A 237 -8.28 -2.23 15.82
N PRO A 238 -9.22 -1.42 15.28
CA PRO A 238 -9.20 0.03 15.43
C PRO A 238 -9.29 0.46 16.90
N ARG A 239 -8.36 1.31 17.35
CA ARG A 239 -8.29 1.81 18.73
C ARG A 239 -9.51 2.61 19.13
N GLU A 240 -10.09 3.35 18.18
CA GLU A 240 -11.30 4.15 18.39
C GLU A 240 -12.52 3.30 18.77
N ARG A 241 -12.50 1.99 18.51
CA ARG A 241 -13.55 1.03 18.88
C ARG A 241 -13.36 0.44 20.26
N LEU A 242 -12.36 0.91 21.01
CA LEU A 242 -12.08 0.48 22.37
C LEU A 242 -12.26 1.64 23.37
N SER A 243 -12.65 1.30 24.59
CA SER A 243 -12.55 2.18 25.77
C SER A 243 -11.73 1.51 26.86
N ASP A 244 -11.16 2.32 27.73
CA ASP A 244 -10.67 1.85 29.01
C ASP A 244 -11.82 1.15 29.77
N LEU A 245 -11.45 0.16 30.59
CA LEU A 245 -12.39 -0.58 31.44
C LEU A 245 -12.70 0.19 32.72
#